data_AF-A0A1F9WBP6-F1
#
_entry.id   AF-A0A1F9WBP6-F1
#
_cell.length_a   1.000
_cell.length_b   1.000
_cell.length_c   1.000
_cell.angle_alpha   90.00
_cell.angle_beta   90.00
_cell.angle_gamma   90.00
#
_symmetry.space_group_name_H-M   'P 1'
#
loop_
_entity.id
_entity.type
_entity.pdbx_description
1 polymer ?
#
loop_
_entity_poly.entity_id
_entity_poly.type
_entity_poly.pdbx_seq_one_letter_code
_entity_poly.pdbx_strand_id
1 'polypeptide(L)'
;MKLQFSRKDAAAALRELKRSGARKVLLSAASSLLAGPEGLAVLREAADFCIERGSALSIAGLAPCFLPGYARYLLAAGAGALPCAHSARCFLAGACTGIPRRHAAVAGLFKPPPRGFTDLEQCMLAILARKSGISTAQVLKAAKGIKICASCSNEGEVFRAAERLIKFGLVSKEYKGGVYLWSKKRD
;
A
#
# COMPACT_ATOMS: atom_id res chain seq x y z
N MET A 1 -1.52 12.33 14.76
CA MET A 1 -2.97 12.14 14.63
C MET A 1 -3.26 10.66 14.65
N LYS A 2 -4.29 10.22 15.38
CA LYS A 2 -4.76 8.83 15.39
C LYS A 2 -6.14 8.80 14.76
N LEU A 3 -6.33 7.97 13.75
CA LEU A 3 -7.60 7.79 13.06
C LEU A 3 -8.04 6.34 13.19
N GLN A 4 -9.30 6.17 13.56
CA GLN A 4 -9.95 4.87 13.63
C GLN A 4 -10.98 4.79 12.52
N PHE A 5 -10.84 3.79 11.65
CA PHE A 5 -11.75 3.54 10.55
C PHE A 5 -12.75 2.45 10.96
N SER A 6 -14.04 2.79 10.88
CA SER A 6 -15.18 1.89 11.06
C SER A 6 -16.00 1.87 9.77
N ARG A 7 -16.88 0.87 9.57
CA ARG A 7 -17.73 0.81 8.35
C ARG A 7 -18.65 2.05 8.22
N LYS A 8 -19.12 2.60 9.34
CA LYS A 8 -20.01 3.79 9.36
C LYS A 8 -19.23 5.09 9.16
N ASP A 9 -17.98 5.15 9.64
CA ASP A 9 -17.22 6.39 9.73
C ASP A 9 -16.08 6.52 8.71
N ALA A 10 -15.89 5.50 7.87
CA ALA A 10 -14.79 5.42 6.90
C ALA A 10 -14.65 6.69 6.04
N ALA A 11 -15.77 7.19 5.48
CA ALA A 11 -15.78 8.39 4.66
C ALA A 11 -15.53 9.68 5.47
N ALA A 12 -15.97 9.72 6.73
CA ALA A 12 -15.71 10.85 7.61
C ALA A 12 -14.21 10.91 8.01
N ALA A 13 -13.65 9.78 8.43
CA ALA A 13 -12.23 9.64 8.80
C ALA A 13 -11.30 9.99 7.62
N LEU A 14 -11.65 9.58 6.39
CA LEU A 14 -10.88 9.93 5.20
C LEU A 14 -10.95 11.44 4.88
N ARG A 15 -12.12 12.07 5.02
CA ARG A 15 -12.25 13.53 4.85
C ARG A 15 -11.47 14.30 5.91
N GLU A 16 -11.51 13.83 7.15
CA GLU A 16 -10.72 14.41 8.25
C GLU A 16 -9.22 14.29 7.97
N LEU A 17 -8.76 13.12 7.53
CA LEU A 17 -7.36 12.92 7.12
C LEU A 17 -6.95 13.90 6.02
N LYS A 18 -7.79 14.07 4.99
CA LYS A 18 -7.52 14.96 3.85
C LYS A 18 -7.38 16.42 4.27
N ARG A 19 -8.17 16.85 5.26
CA ARG A 19 -8.10 18.19 5.85
C ARG A 19 -6.95 18.33 6.85
N SER A 20 -6.57 17.26 7.52
CA SER A 20 -5.51 17.28 8.52
C SER A 20 -4.14 17.54 7.85
N GLY A 21 -3.43 18.57 8.30
CA GLY A 21 -2.01 18.79 7.96
C GLY A 21 -1.06 17.89 8.75
N ALA A 22 -1.52 16.71 9.19
CA ALA A 22 -0.84 15.91 10.19
C ALA A 22 0.46 15.29 9.66
N ARG A 23 1.60 15.61 10.29
CA ARG A 23 2.92 15.06 9.92
C ARG A 23 3.12 13.59 10.33
N LYS A 24 2.34 13.09 11.30
CA LYS A 24 2.35 11.70 11.77
C LYS A 24 0.92 11.18 11.88
N VAL A 25 0.63 10.04 11.26
CA VAL A 25 -0.70 9.44 11.18
C VAL A 25 -0.63 7.97 11.61
N LEU A 26 -1.46 7.62 12.58
CA LEU A 26 -1.70 6.25 13.00
C LEU A 26 -3.09 5.82 12.52
N LEU A 27 -3.15 4.90 11.56
CA LEU A 27 -4.40 4.30 11.08
C LEU A 27 -4.70 3.05 11.92
N SER A 28 -5.96 2.87 12.27
CA SER A 28 -6.47 1.64 12.90
C SER A 28 -7.80 1.27 12.30
N ALA A 29 -8.09 -0.02 12.19
CA ALA A 29 -9.32 -0.51 11.56
C ALA A 29 -10.12 -1.37 12.54
N ALA A 30 -11.43 -1.13 12.60
CA ALA A 30 -12.37 -2.00 13.30
C ALA A 30 -12.62 -3.29 12.49
N SER A 31 -12.89 -4.40 13.17
CA SER A 31 -13.22 -5.69 12.51
C SER A 31 -14.36 -5.56 11.51
N SER A 32 -15.34 -4.69 11.78
CA SER A 32 -16.49 -4.42 10.91
C SER A 32 -16.11 -3.81 9.56
N LEU A 33 -14.99 -3.07 9.49
CA LEU A 33 -14.50 -2.49 8.24
C LEU A 33 -13.87 -3.56 7.36
N LEU A 34 -13.18 -4.53 7.97
CA LEU A 34 -12.46 -5.59 7.27
C LEU A 34 -13.38 -6.69 6.72
N ALA A 35 -14.66 -6.67 7.08
CA ALA A 35 -15.64 -7.66 6.64
C ALA A 35 -16.00 -7.58 5.15
N GLY A 36 -15.56 -6.54 4.42
CA GLY A 36 -15.84 -6.38 2.99
C GLY A 36 -14.70 -5.69 2.22
N PRO A 37 -14.68 -5.81 0.88
CA PRO A 37 -13.63 -5.24 0.02
C PRO A 37 -13.56 -3.72 0.09
N GLU A 38 -14.70 -3.06 0.27
CA GLU A 38 -14.82 -1.59 0.36
C GLU A 38 -14.01 -1.01 1.52
N GLY A 39 -14.02 -1.68 2.68
CA GLY A 39 -13.31 -1.18 3.85
C GLY A 39 -11.79 -1.28 3.72
N LEU A 40 -11.29 -2.29 3.00
CA LEU A 40 -9.87 -2.38 2.65
C LEU A 40 -9.48 -1.30 1.64
N ALA A 41 -10.35 -0.99 0.67
CA ALA A 41 -10.10 0.08 -0.30
C ALA A 41 -9.92 1.44 0.40
N VAL A 42 -10.77 1.77 1.38
CA VAL A 42 -10.65 3.04 2.12
C VAL A 42 -9.34 3.12 2.91
N LEU A 43 -8.92 2.02 3.55
CA LEU A 43 -7.64 2.00 4.27
C LEU A 43 -6.44 2.20 3.33
N ARG A 44 -6.48 1.60 2.14
CA ARG A 44 -5.44 1.78 1.12
C ARG A 44 -5.41 3.23 0.66
N GLU A 45 -6.56 3.82 0.35
CA GLU A 45 -6.65 5.23 -0.03
C GLU A 45 -6.09 6.16 1.07
N ALA A 46 -6.42 5.89 2.33
CA ALA A 46 -5.89 6.66 3.45
C ALA A 46 -4.37 6.51 3.59
N ALA A 47 -3.84 5.30 3.41
CA ALA A 47 -2.42 5.03 3.44
C ALA A 47 -1.69 5.75 2.29
N ASP A 48 -2.19 5.61 1.07
CA ASP A 48 -1.67 6.27 -0.14
C ASP A 48 -1.60 7.77 0.07
N PHE A 49 -2.69 8.38 0.54
CA PHE A 49 -2.75 9.81 0.83
C PHE A 49 -1.69 10.24 1.87
N CYS A 50 -1.53 9.48 2.96
CA CYS A 50 -0.52 9.77 3.97
C CYS A 50 0.88 9.78 3.36
N ILE A 51 1.18 8.77 2.53
CA ILE A 51 2.49 8.68 1.91
C ILE A 51 2.67 9.80 0.89
N GLU A 52 1.65 10.08 0.10
CA GLU A 52 1.72 11.12 -0.91
C GLU A 52 2.09 12.47 -0.29
N ARG A 53 1.55 12.78 0.90
CA ARG A 53 1.92 14.00 1.64
C ARG A 53 3.25 13.92 2.39
N GLY A 54 3.95 12.79 2.36
CA GLY A 54 5.18 12.58 3.13
C GLY A 54 4.94 12.44 4.63
N SER A 55 3.70 12.18 5.05
CA SER A 55 3.34 11.97 6.46
C SER A 55 3.99 10.68 6.96
N ALA A 56 4.49 10.66 8.20
CA ALA A 56 4.91 9.41 8.82
C ALA A 56 3.68 8.54 9.08
N LEU A 57 3.62 7.37 8.46
CA LEU A 57 2.48 6.46 8.51
C LEU A 57 2.78 5.26 9.40
N SER A 58 1.82 4.90 10.25
CA SER A 58 1.77 3.61 10.94
C SER A 58 0.36 3.08 10.90
N ILE A 59 0.22 1.77 10.76
CA ILE A 59 -1.07 1.09 10.66
C ILE A 59 -1.12 0.01 11.74
N ALA A 60 -1.98 0.19 12.73
CA ALA A 60 -2.06 -0.70 13.86
C ALA A 60 -3.02 -1.85 13.63
N GLY A 61 -2.61 -3.03 14.10
CA GLY A 61 -3.55 -4.09 14.40
C GLY A 61 -4.13 -4.79 13.17
N LEU A 62 -3.38 -4.77 12.06
CA LEU A 62 -3.71 -5.49 10.84
C LEU A 62 -2.58 -6.47 10.52
N ALA A 63 -2.97 -7.66 10.09
CA ALA A 63 -2.03 -8.60 9.51
C ALA A 63 -1.68 -8.18 8.08
N PRO A 64 -0.46 -8.47 7.59
CA PRO A 64 -0.02 -8.09 6.24
C PRO A 64 -0.88 -8.64 5.10
N CYS A 65 -1.62 -9.72 5.32
CA CYS A 65 -2.56 -10.24 4.32
C CYS A 65 -3.70 -9.27 3.98
N PHE A 66 -4.12 -8.43 4.93
CA PHE A 66 -5.21 -7.45 4.69
C PHE A 66 -4.75 -6.26 3.83
N LEU A 67 -3.47 -5.88 3.93
CA LEU A 67 -2.89 -4.72 3.24
C LEU A 67 -1.54 -5.09 2.60
N PRO A 68 -1.54 -5.93 1.55
CA PRO A 68 -0.33 -6.18 0.77
C PRO A 68 0.18 -4.86 0.17
N GLY A 69 1.50 -4.67 0.17
CA GLY A 69 2.14 -3.41 -0.27
C GLY A 69 2.28 -2.33 0.81
N TYR A 70 1.74 -2.56 2.01
CA TYR A 70 1.88 -1.64 3.15
C TYR A 70 2.54 -2.31 4.35
N ALA A 71 3.15 -3.48 4.15
CA ALA A 71 3.61 -4.37 5.22
C ALA A 71 4.57 -3.67 6.20
N ARG A 72 5.46 -2.81 5.71
CA ARG A 72 6.41 -2.07 6.57
C ARG A 72 5.80 -0.94 7.39
N TYR A 73 4.57 -0.52 7.07
CA TYR A 73 3.83 0.44 7.88
C TYR A 73 2.99 -0.25 8.95
N LEU A 74 2.85 -1.58 8.86
CA LEU A 74 2.10 -2.33 9.84
C LEU A 74 2.88 -2.42 11.14
N LEU A 75 2.23 -2.02 12.22
CA LEU A 75 2.70 -2.33 13.55
C LEU A 75 2.30 -3.77 13.86
N ALA A 76 3.22 -4.50 14.50
CA ALA A 76 2.97 -5.87 14.91
C ALA A 76 1.62 -5.97 15.63
N ALA A 77 0.88 -7.04 15.33
CA ALA A 77 -0.27 -7.39 16.14
C ALA A 77 0.22 -7.52 17.59
N GLY A 78 -0.42 -6.81 18.53
CA GLY A 78 -0.12 -6.96 19.96
C GLY A 78 -0.43 -8.37 20.46
N ALA A 79 -0.34 -8.58 21.77
CA ALA A 79 -0.61 -9.88 22.39
C ALA A 79 -1.95 -10.50 21.93
N GLY A 80 -1.96 -11.80 21.64
CA GLY A 80 -3.15 -12.53 21.19
C GLY A 80 -3.32 -12.64 19.68
N ALA A 81 -2.24 -12.56 18.90
CA ALA A 81 -2.27 -12.97 17.50
C ALA A 81 -2.33 -14.51 17.39
N LEU A 82 -3.20 -15.01 16.52
CA LEU A 82 -3.31 -16.42 16.18
C LEU A 82 -2.38 -16.76 15.01
N PRO A 83 -1.84 -17.98 14.92
CA PRO A 83 -1.06 -18.41 13.77
C PRO A 83 -1.90 -18.34 12.50
N CYS A 84 -1.27 -17.93 11.39
CA CYS A 84 -1.94 -17.87 10.10
C CYS A 84 -1.99 -19.27 9.46
N ALA A 85 -3.19 -19.77 9.16
CA ALA A 85 -3.39 -21.06 8.49
C ALA A 85 -2.80 -21.12 7.07
N HIS A 86 -2.47 -19.97 6.47
CA HIS A 86 -1.94 -19.85 5.12
C HIS A 86 -0.48 -19.34 5.09
N SER A 87 0.24 -19.40 6.21
CA SER A 87 1.62 -18.87 6.34
C SER A 87 2.58 -19.39 5.27
N ALA A 88 2.52 -20.69 4.95
CA ALA A 88 3.41 -21.34 3.97
C ALA A 88 3.15 -20.92 2.51
N ARG A 89 1.93 -20.46 2.18
CA ARG A 89 1.54 -20.08 0.81
C ARG A 89 1.42 -18.57 0.62
N CYS A 90 1.54 -17.79 1.69
CA CYS A 90 1.38 -16.34 1.62
C CYS A 90 2.68 -15.66 1.18
N PHE A 91 2.55 -14.42 0.70
CA PHE A 91 3.68 -13.64 0.19
C PHE A 91 4.81 -13.39 1.21
N LEU A 92 4.54 -13.59 2.50
CA LEU A 92 5.52 -13.44 3.57
C LEU A 92 6.22 -14.73 3.97
N ALA A 93 5.86 -15.88 3.38
CA ALA A 93 6.46 -17.18 3.69
C ALA A 93 6.57 -17.43 5.21
N GLY A 94 5.54 -17.05 5.97
CA GLY A 94 5.50 -17.22 7.43
C GLY A 94 6.13 -16.11 8.27
N ALA A 95 6.70 -15.05 7.67
CA ALA A 95 7.32 -13.96 8.42
C ALA A 95 6.35 -13.02 9.17
N CYS A 96 5.02 -13.20 9.02
CA CYS A 96 4.05 -12.37 9.74
C CYS A 96 3.90 -12.79 11.21
N THR A 97 3.60 -11.82 12.09
CA THR A 97 3.33 -12.06 13.52
C THR A 97 1.97 -12.72 13.82
N GLY A 98 1.25 -13.18 12.79
CA GLY A 98 -0.06 -13.83 12.91
C GLY A 98 -1.24 -12.88 12.67
N ILE A 99 -2.45 -13.39 12.95
CA ILE A 99 -3.73 -12.70 12.76
C ILE A 99 -4.27 -12.26 14.12
N PRO A 100 -4.54 -10.96 14.35
CA PRO A 100 -5.19 -10.51 15.59
C PRO A 100 -6.47 -11.30 15.89
N ARG A 101 -6.66 -11.81 17.11
CA ARG A 101 -7.84 -12.64 17.49
C ARG A 101 -9.19 -12.02 17.10
N ARG A 102 -9.33 -10.70 17.23
CA ARG A 102 -10.53 -9.94 16.81
C ARG A 102 -10.83 -9.97 15.31
N HIS A 103 -9.87 -10.37 14.48
CA HIS A 103 -9.99 -10.50 13.02
C HIS A 103 -10.00 -11.97 12.56
N ALA A 104 -9.92 -12.94 13.49
CA ALA A 104 -9.81 -14.36 13.16
C ALA A 104 -10.97 -14.87 12.29
N ALA A 105 -12.21 -14.48 12.63
CA ALA A 105 -13.40 -14.85 11.87
C ALA A 105 -13.37 -14.34 10.42
N VAL A 106 -12.82 -13.13 10.22
CA VAL A 106 -12.67 -12.53 8.88
C VAL A 106 -11.51 -13.16 8.13
N ALA A 107 -10.41 -13.49 8.81
CA ALA A 107 -9.23 -14.06 8.19
C ALA A 107 -9.46 -15.48 7.65
N GLY A 108 -10.34 -16.27 8.27
CA GLY A 108 -10.74 -17.59 7.73
C GLY A 108 -11.53 -17.50 6.42
N LEU A 109 -12.17 -16.35 6.16
CA LEU A 109 -12.89 -16.06 4.91
C LEU A 109 -11.99 -15.36 3.88
N PHE A 110 -10.88 -14.79 4.34
CA PHE A 110 -9.99 -13.98 3.52
C PHE A 110 -8.95 -14.86 2.81
N LYS A 111 -9.15 -15.07 1.50
CA LYS A 111 -8.13 -15.67 0.65
C LYS A 111 -6.98 -14.67 0.46
N PRO A 112 -5.73 -14.99 0.85
CA PRO A 112 -4.62 -14.09 0.59
C PRO A 112 -4.53 -13.85 -0.92
N PRO A 113 -4.43 -12.58 -1.38
CA PRO A 113 -4.33 -12.30 -2.80
C PRO A 113 -3.05 -12.94 -3.35
N PRO A 114 -3.07 -13.46 -4.59
CA PRO A 114 -1.91 -14.14 -5.20
C PRO A 114 -0.65 -13.25 -5.23
N ARG A 115 -0.83 -11.92 -5.21
CA ARG A 115 0.05 -10.89 -4.62
C ARG A 115 -0.59 -9.53 -4.94
N GLY A 116 -0.74 -8.65 -3.95
CA GLY A 116 -1.13 -7.25 -4.19
C GLY A 116 0.00 -6.44 -4.84
N PHE A 117 -0.25 -5.17 -5.18
CA PHE A 117 0.85 -4.32 -5.66
C PHE A 117 1.94 -4.21 -4.58
N THR A 118 3.19 -4.34 -4.99
CA THR A 118 4.32 -4.09 -4.08
C THR A 118 4.40 -2.60 -3.77
N ASP A 119 5.10 -2.28 -2.69
CA ASP A 119 5.45 -0.90 -2.36
C ASP A 119 6.13 -0.20 -3.56
N LEU A 120 6.96 -0.91 -4.33
CA LEU A 120 7.56 -0.38 -5.56
C LEU A 120 6.52 -0.03 -6.63
N GLU A 121 5.57 -0.94 -6.86
CA GLU A 121 4.49 -0.75 -7.83
C GLU A 121 3.58 0.42 -7.41
N GLN A 122 3.25 0.51 -6.12
CA GLN A 122 2.49 1.64 -5.57
C GLN A 122 3.28 2.96 -5.66
N CYS A 123 4.58 2.95 -5.35
CA CYS A 123 5.46 4.12 -5.50
C CYS A 123 5.44 4.63 -6.94
N MET A 124 5.63 3.71 -7.90
CA MET A 124 5.62 4.02 -9.31
C MET A 124 4.30 4.68 -9.71
N LEU A 125 3.16 4.11 -9.31
CA LEU A 125 1.84 4.70 -9.59
C LEU A 125 1.67 6.08 -8.95
N ALA A 126 2.12 6.28 -7.71
CA ALA A 126 2.05 7.57 -7.03
C ALA A 126 2.93 8.65 -7.69
N ILE A 127 4.12 8.28 -8.17
CA ILE A 127 4.99 9.19 -8.95
C ILE A 127 4.29 9.58 -10.25
N LEU A 128 3.83 8.59 -11.01
CA LEU A 128 3.24 8.82 -12.32
C LEU A 128 1.88 9.50 -12.25
N ALA A 129 1.16 9.37 -11.13
CA ALA A 129 -0.06 10.14 -10.87
C ALA A 129 0.21 11.66 -10.79
N ARG A 130 1.40 12.06 -10.32
CA ARG A 130 1.80 13.47 -10.26
C ARG A 130 2.40 13.96 -11.56
N LYS A 131 3.19 13.11 -12.23
CA LYS A 131 3.90 13.46 -13.44
C LYS A 131 4.10 12.25 -14.34
N SER A 132 3.37 12.21 -15.45
CA SER A 132 3.56 11.27 -16.56
C SER A 132 4.65 11.76 -17.53
N GLY A 133 5.15 10.86 -18.38
CA GLY A 133 6.16 11.17 -19.40
C GLY A 133 7.56 11.39 -18.84
N ILE A 134 7.91 10.73 -17.74
CA ILE A 134 9.18 10.93 -17.03
C ILE A 134 10.14 9.77 -17.25
N SER A 135 11.45 10.05 -17.23
CA SER A 135 12.48 9.03 -17.40
C SER A 135 12.69 8.18 -16.14
N THR A 136 13.34 7.01 -16.29
CA THR A 136 13.74 6.16 -15.15
C THR A 136 14.55 6.94 -14.11
N ALA A 137 15.50 7.78 -14.54
CA ALA A 137 16.29 8.63 -13.65
C ALA A 137 15.41 9.63 -12.88
N GLN A 138 14.37 10.19 -13.52
CA GLN A 138 13.42 11.08 -12.88
C GLN A 138 12.50 10.33 -11.89
N VAL A 139 12.08 9.09 -12.21
CA VAL A 139 11.36 8.21 -11.29
C VAL A 139 12.21 7.96 -10.04
N LEU A 140 13.48 7.55 -10.20
CA LEU A 140 14.39 7.32 -9.08
C LEU A 140 14.58 8.59 -8.23
N LYS A 141 14.75 9.75 -8.88
CA LYS A 141 14.86 11.04 -8.18
C LYS A 141 13.59 11.37 -7.39
N ALA A 142 12.41 11.13 -7.96
CA ALA A 142 11.13 11.34 -7.29
C ALA A 142 10.91 10.34 -6.14
N ALA A 143 11.32 9.08 -6.33
CA ALA A 143 11.18 8.02 -5.35
C ALA A 143 11.95 8.30 -4.05
N LYS A 144 13.11 8.98 -4.12
CA LYS A 144 13.85 9.43 -2.93
C LYS A 144 13.03 10.31 -1.98
N GLY A 145 12.04 11.02 -2.51
CA GLY A 145 11.12 11.86 -1.72
C GLY A 145 9.88 11.14 -1.21
N ILE A 146 9.65 9.88 -1.62
CA ILE A 146 8.42 9.13 -1.34
C ILE A 146 8.72 8.05 -0.30
N LYS A 147 8.08 8.18 0.87
CA LYS A 147 8.21 7.20 1.94
C LYS A 147 7.72 5.80 1.55
N ILE A 148 6.94 5.62 0.47
CA ILE A 148 6.53 4.31 -0.08
C ILE A 148 7.73 3.54 -0.67
N CYS A 149 8.85 4.15 -1.01
CA CYS A 149 9.92 3.35 -1.57
C CYS A 149 10.93 2.87 -0.51
N ALA A 150 10.81 1.62 -0.09
CA ALA A 150 11.88 0.96 0.66
C ALA A 150 13.07 0.56 -0.24
N SER A 151 12.83 0.43 -1.55
CA SER A 151 13.76 -0.32 -2.42
C SER A 151 14.00 0.27 -3.82
N CYS A 152 13.48 1.47 -4.16
CA CYS A 152 13.83 2.18 -5.43
C CYS A 152 15.29 2.70 -5.38
N SER A 153 16.24 1.84 -5.07
CA SER A 153 17.66 2.11 -4.95
C SER A 153 18.38 1.93 -6.29
N ASN A 154 17.78 1.20 -7.24
CA ASN A 154 18.36 0.94 -8.55
C ASN A 154 17.32 0.95 -9.69
N GLU A 155 17.82 1.12 -10.92
CA GLU A 155 17.00 1.15 -12.14
C GLU A 155 16.25 -0.17 -12.39
N GLY A 156 16.88 -1.31 -12.08
CA GLY A 156 16.29 -2.63 -12.30
C GLY A 156 14.97 -2.85 -11.55
N GLU A 157 14.83 -2.31 -10.34
CA GLU A 157 13.59 -2.37 -9.58
C GLU A 157 12.47 -1.51 -10.19
N VAL A 158 12.81 -0.33 -10.72
CA VAL A 158 11.87 0.52 -11.45
C VAL A 158 11.33 -0.22 -12.68
N PHE A 159 12.22 -0.86 -13.45
CA PHE A 159 11.80 -1.66 -14.60
C PHE A 159 10.90 -2.82 -14.20
N ARG A 160 11.26 -3.62 -13.19
CA ARG A 160 10.43 -4.75 -12.75
C ARG A 160 9.03 -4.31 -12.29
N ALA A 161 8.95 -3.20 -11.54
CA ALA A 161 7.68 -2.64 -11.11
C ALA A 161 6.87 -2.11 -12.31
N ALA A 162 7.49 -1.34 -13.20
CA ALA A 162 6.84 -0.76 -14.36
C ALA A 162 6.35 -1.84 -15.35
N GLU A 163 7.15 -2.85 -15.66
CA GLU A 163 6.78 -3.97 -16.54
C GLU A 163 5.55 -4.71 -16.02
N ARG A 164 5.49 -4.93 -14.70
CA ARG A 164 4.32 -5.56 -14.08
C ARG A 164 3.09 -4.65 -14.15
N LEU A 165 3.23 -3.36 -13.90
CA LEU A 165 2.13 -2.39 -14.05
C LEU A 165 1.66 -2.22 -15.50
N ILE A 166 2.54 -2.38 -16.48
CA ILE A 166 2.21 -2.42 -17.91
C ILE A 166 1.33 -3.63 -18.21
N LYS A 167 1.65 -4.82 -17.68
CA LYS A 167 0.81 -6.03 -17.82
C LYS A 167 -0.59 -5.84 -17.24
N PHE A 168 -0.73 -4.99 -16.23
CA PHE A 168 -2.03 -4.62 -15.66
C PHE A 168 -2.72 -3.46 -16.39
N GLY A 169 -2.11 -2.89 -17.42
CA GLY A 169 -2.68 -1.78 -18.18
C GLY A 169 -2.70 -0.44 -17.44
N LEU A 170 -1.94 -0.29 -16.36
CA LEU A 170 -1.92 0.93 -15.53
C LEU A 170 -0.80 1.91 -15.90
N VAL A 171 0.24 1.41 -16.55
CA VAL A 171 1.42 2.18 -16.96
C VAL A 171 1.70 1.89 -18.44
N SER A 172 2.26 2.87 -19.15
CA SER A 172 2.86 2.69 -20.47
C SER A 172 4.33 3.10 -20.46
N LYS A 173 5.08 2.55 -21.42
CA LYS A 173 6.46 2.94 -21.70
C LYS A 173 6.59 3.41 -23.15
N GLU A 174 7.38 4.44 -23.35
CA GLU A 174 7.80 4.93 -24.66
C GLU A 174 9.33 5.04 -24.67
N TYR A 175 9.99 4.62 -25.75
CA TYR A 175 11.43 4.81 -25.89
C TYR A 175 11.70 5.98 -26.83
N LYS A 176 12.31 7.04 -26.31
CA LYS A 176 12.56 8.28 -27.05
C LYS A 176 13.93 8.85 -26.69
N GLY A 177 14.77 9.09 -27.68
CA GLY A 177 16.07 9.76 -27.48
C GLY A 177 17.00 9.02 -26.52
N GLY A 178 17.05 7.69 -26.57
CA GLY A 178 17.94 6.90 -25.71
C GLY A 178 17.41 6.59 -24.31
N VAL A 179 16.21 7.05 -23.96
CA VAL A 179 15.62 6.87 -22.62
C VAL A 179 14.21 6.30 -22.68
N TYR A 180 13.85 5.52 -21.66
CA TYR A 180 12.48 5.09 -21.43
C TYR A 180 11.71 6.16 -20.66
N LEU A 181 10.58 6.56 -21.22
CA LEU A 181 9.60 7.45 -20.61
C LEU A 181 8.42 6.64 -20.10
N TRP A 182 8.05 6.88 -18.85
CA TRP A 182 6.98 6.18 -18.15
C TRP A 182 5.79 7.11 -17.98
N SER A 183 4.59 6.59 -18.24
CA SER A 183 3.34 7.33 -18.11
C SER A 183 2.28 6.49 -17.42
N LYS A 184 1.49 7.09 -16.52
CA LYS A 184 0.28 6.44 -16.01
C LYS A 184 -0.76 6.43 -17.13
N LYS A 185 -1.36 5.27 -17.43
CA LYS A 185 -2.56 5.22 -18.29
C LYS A 185 -3.70 5.83 -17.48
N ARG A 186 -4.36 6.84 -18.06
CA ARG A 186 -5.60 7.37 -17.49
C ARG A 186 -6.70 6.38 -17.85
N ASP A 187 -7.45 5.94 -16.85
CA ASP A 187 -8.74 5.27 -17.06
C ASP A 187 -9.69 6.22 -17.83
#